data_AF-A0A9D5RMD9-F1
#
_entry.id   AF-A0A9D5RMD9-F1
#
_cell.length_a   1.000
_cell.length_b   1.000
_cell.length_c   1.000
_cell.angle_alpha   90.00
_cell.angle_beta   90.00
_cell.angle_gamma   90.00
#
_symmetry.space_group_name_H-M   'P 1'
#
loop_
_entity.id
_entity.type
_entity.pdbx_description
1 polymer ?
#
loop_
_entity_poly.entity_id
_entity_poly.type
_entity_poly.pdbx_seq_one_letter_code
_entity_poly.pdbx_strand_id
1 'polypeptide(L)'
;MALSLIITVPVLLLILVLFGILLKYLLRNRDATPIILLGIQISIIGIYFSLSTYCNLNGYEIIIVLAGFVCSLTGLLKKEH
;
A
#
# COMPACT_ATOMS: atom_id res chain seq x y z
N MET A 1 -10.34 23.80 -5.78
CA MET A 1 -9.91 22.58 -6.53
C MET A 1 -8.41 22.54 -6.82
N ALA A 2 -7.76 23.61 -7.31
CA ALA A 2 -6.31 23.57 -7.59
C ALA A 2 -5.43 23.44 -6.32
N LEU A 3 -5.79 24.12 -5.23
CA LEU A 3 -5.03 24.12 -3.98
C LEU A 3 -5.04 22.75 -3.26
N SER A 4 -6.13 21.99 -3.37
CA SER A 4 -6.20 20.64 -2.82
C SER A 4 -5.31 19.66 -3.60
N LEU A 5 -5.22 19.79 -4.93
CA LEU A 5 -4.32 18.98 -5.77
C LEU A 5 -2.84 19.26 -5.48
N ILE A 6 -2.47 20.52 -5.26
CA ILE A 6 -1.08 20.91 -4.97
C ILE A 6 -0.58 20.35 -3.64
N ILE A 7 -1.46 20.15 -2.66
CA ILE A 7 -1.09 19.57 -1.35
C ILE A 7 -1.19 18.04 -1.38
N THR A 8 -2.20 17.47 -2.05
CA THR A 8 -2.37 16.01 -2.09
C THR A 8 -1.26 15.31 -2.87
N VAL A 9 -0.78 15.89 -3.97
CA VAL A 9 0.30 15.30 -4.79
C VAL A 9 1.62 15.10 -4.01
N PRO A 10 2.22 16.11 -3.36
CA PRO A 10 3.47 15.94 -2.61
C PRO A 10 3.28 15.06 -1.37
N VAL A 11 2.11 15.08 -0.73
CA VAL A 11 1.81 14.17 0.39
C VAL A 11 1.74 12.72 -0.10
N LEU A 12 1.09 12.46 -1.24
CA LEU A 12 1.03 11.14 -1.85
C LEU A 12 2.43 10.62 -2.21
N LEU A 13 3.26 11.50 -2.76
CA LEU A 13 4.63 11.20 -3.16
C LEU A 13 5.52 10.90 -1.95
N LEU A 14 5.35 11.65 -0.86
CA LEU A 14 6.02 11.40 0.42
C LEU A 14 5.62 10.03 0.99
N ILE A 15 4.33 9.68 0.98
CA ILE A 15 3.84 8.38 1.42
C ILE A 15 4.46 7.25 0.60
N LEU A 16 4.53 7.41 -0.73
CA LEU A 16 5.16 6.45 -1.63
C LEU A 16 6.65 6.24 -1.32
N VAL A 17 7.39 7.32 -1.08
CA VAL A 17 8.82 7.26 -0.72
C VAL A 17 9.02 6.58 0.63
N LEU A 18 8.25 6.96 1.65
CA LEU A 18 8.30 6.33 2.97
C LEU A 18 7.95 4.84 2.90
N PHE A 19 6.93 4.49 2.11
CA PHE A 19 6.54 3.10 1.89
C PHE A 19 7.64 2.30 1.19
N GLY A 20 8.29 2.87 0.17
CA GLY A 20 9.42 2.24 -0.51
C GLY A 20 10.65 2.03 0.41
N ILE A 21 10.96 3.02 1.27
CA ILE A 21 12.03 2.89 2.28
C ILE A 21 11.69 1.80 3.29
N LEU A 22 10.45 1.75 3.76
CA LEU A 22 9.95 0.74 4.68
C LEU A 22 10.04 -0.66 4.07
N LEU A 23 9.57 -0.82 2.83
CA LEU A 23 9.70 -2.05 2.06
C LEU A 23 11.16 -2.48 1.94
N LYS A 24 12.07 -1.58 1.54
CA LYS A 24 13.50 -1.88 1.42
C LYS A 24 14.12 -2.31 2.76
N TYR A 25 13.70 -1.69 3.86
CA TYR A 25 14.17 -2.04 5.20
C TYR A 25 13.66 -3.43 5.64
N LEU A 26 12.37 -3.72 5.47
CA LEU A 26 11.82 -5.04 5.76
C LEU A 26 12.38 -6.12 4.81
N LEU A 27 12.64 -5.78 3.54
CA LEU A 27 13.29 -6.66 2.57
C LEU A 27 14.74 -6.97 2.97
N ARG A 28 15.37 -6.21 3.87
CA ARG A 28 16.71 -6.51 4.40
C ARG A 28 16.68 -7.43 5.62
N ASN A 29 15.58 -7.46 6.38
CA ASN A 29 15.40 -8.38 7.51
C ASN A 29 15.14 -9.82 7.04
N ARG A 30 15.66 -10.84 7.73
CA ARG A 30 15.33 -12.24 7.39
C ARG A 30 13.84 -12.54 7.52
N ASP A 31 13.18 -11.89 8.48
CA ASP A 31 11.75 -12.08 8.71
C ASP A 31 10.93 -11.25 7.73
N ALA A 32 10.32 -11.93 6.75
CA ALA A 32 9.43 -11.33 5.76
C ALA A 32 7.96 -11.23 6.22
N THR A 33 7.63 -11.82 7.38
CA THR A 33 6.30 -11.76 8.03
C THR A 33 5.70 -10.35 8.14
N PRO A 34 6.45 -9.30 8.54
CA PRO A 34 5.87 -7.96 8.63
C PRO A 34 5.53 -7.35 7.26
N ILE A 35 6.17 -7.79 6.16
CA ILE A 35 5.83 -7.35 4.79
C ILE A 35 4.48 -7.96 4.40
N ILE A 36 4.30 -9.25 4.69
CA ILE A 36 3.06 -9.99 4.43
C ILE A 36 1.90 -9.32 5.16
N LEU A 37 2.07 -9.03 6.46
CA LEU A 37 1.07 -8.35 7.28
C LEU A 37 0.72 -6.94 6.77
N LEU A 38 1.73 -6.15 6.39
CA LEU A 38 1.52 -4.82 5.80
C LEU A 38 0.73 -4.90 4.49
N GLY A 39 1.11 -5.82 3.61
CA GLY A 39 0.39 -6.04 2.34
C GLY A 39 -1.07 -6.41 2.55
N ILE A 40 -1.34 -7.35 3.47
CA ILE A 40 -2.70 -7.75 3.84
C ILE A 40 -3.50 -6.57 4.39
N GLN A 41 -2.92 -5.76 5.29
CA GLN A 41 -3.60 -4.58 5.84
C GLN A 41 -3.96 -3.57 4.76
N ILE A 42 -3.05 -3.29 3.82
CA ILE A 42 -3.31 -2.37 2.70
C ILE A 42 -4.42 -2.91 1.79
N SER A 43 -4.42 -4.21 1.50
CA SER A 43 -5.51 -4.84 0.75
C SER A 43 -6.86 -4.71 1.45
N ILE A 44 -6.91 -4.95 2.77
CA ILE A 44 -8.15 -4.80 3.55
C ILE A 44 -8.65 -3.35 3.52
N ILE A 45 -7.76 -2.38 3.67
CA ILE A 45 -8.11 -0.96 3.60
C ILE A 45 -8.67 -0.61 2.20
N GLY A 46 -8.02 -1.07 1.14
CA GLY A 46 -8.51 -0.87 -0.23
C GLY A 46 -9.89 -1.49 -0.47
N ILE A 47 -10.13 -2.71 0.03
CA ILE A 47 -11.43 -3.38 -0.06
C ILE A 47 -12.49 -2.61 0.74
N TYR A 48 -12.16 -2.17 1.95
CA TYR A 48 -13.05 -1.37 2.78
C TYR A 48 -13.47 -0.07 2.08
N PHE A 49 -12.53 0.64 1.46
CA PHE A 49 -12.84 1.81 0.65
C PHE A 49 -13.69 1.45 -0.58
N SER A 50 -13.37 0.36 -1.28
CA SER A 50 -14.14 -0.09 -2.45
C SER A 50 -15.60 -0.47 -2.12
N LEU A 51 -15.87 -0.94 -0.90
CA LEU A 51 -17.21 -1.30 -0.44
C LEU A 51 -17.95 -0.10 0.20
N SER A 52 -17.24 0.97 0.52
CA SER A 52 -17.80 2.14 1.16
C SER A 52 -18.44 3.08 0.15
N THR A 53 -19.75 3.27 0.24
CA THR A 53 -20.51 4.23 -0.57
C THR A 53 -20.15 5.70 -0.30
N TYR A 54 -19.47 5.98 0.82
CA TYR A 54 -19.11 7.35 1.22
C TYR A 54 -17.70 7.77 0.77
N CYS A 55 -16.85 6.83 0.39
CA CYS A 55 -15.46 7.08 0.04
C CYS A 55 -15.17 6.57 -1.36
N ASN A 56 -15.77 7.22 -2.35
CA ASN A 56 -15.53 6.92 -3.76
C ASN A 56 -14.25 7.63 -4.23
N LEU A 57 -13.16 6.88 -4.29
CA LEU A 57 -11.88 7.27 -4.85
C LEU A 57 -11.85 7.04 -6.37
N ASN A 58 -12.98 7.11 -7.09
CA ASN A 58 -13.02 7.04 -8.56
C ASN A 58 -12.32 5.81 -9.17
N GLY A 59 -12.35 4.65 -8.52
CA GLY A 59 -11.73 3.41 -9.02
C GLY A 59 -10.27 3.21 -8.61
N TYR A 60 -9.65 4.18 -7.91
CA TYR A 60 -8.30 4.03 -7.36
C TYR A 60 -8.24 3.02 -6.20
N GLU A 61 -9.38 2.62 -5.62
CA GLU A 61 -9.47 1.61 -4.56
C GLU A 61 -8.89 0.28 -5.01
N ILE A 62 -9.15 -0.13 -6.26
CA ILE A 62 -8.63 -1.36 -6.85
C ILE A 62 -7.10 -1.33 -6.94
N ILE A 63 -6.52 -0.17 -7.24
CA ILE A 63 -5.07 0.01 -7.31
C ILE A 63 -4.44 -0.17 -5.92
N ILE A 64 -5.11 0.32 -4.87
CA ILE A 64 -4.68 0.13 -3.47
C ILE A 64 -4.73 -1.35 -3.10
N VAL A 65 -5.82 -2.06 -3.46
CA VAL A 65 -5.96 -3.50 -3.20
C VAL A 65 -4.85 -4.30 -3.88
N LEU A 66 -4.57 -4.01 -5.15
CA LEU A 66 -3.52 -4.66 -5.92
C LEU A 66 -2.12 -4.37 -5.34
N ALA A 67 -1.85 -3.13 -4.93
CA ALA A 67 -0.57 -2.78 -4.30
C ALA A 67 -0.34 -3.54 -2.98
N GLY A 68 -1.38 -3.66 -2.15
CA GLY A 68 -1.31 -4.48 -0.93
C GLY A 68 -1.07 -5.97 -1.24
N PHE A 69 -1.72 -6.49 -2.27
CA PHE A 69 -1.60 -7.89 -2.67
C PHE A 69 -0.20 -8.21 -3.20
N VAL A 70 0.35 -7.37 -4.06
CA VAL A 70 1.73 -7.49 -4.57
C VAL A 70 2.73 -7.43 -3.42
N CYS A 71 2.54 -6.50 -2.48
CA CYS A 71 3.38 -6.39 -1.28
C CYS A 71 3.36 -7.70 -0.46
N SER A 72 2.18 -8.27 -0.22
CA SER A 72 2.03 -9.54 0.49
C SER A 72 2.71 -10.70 -0.24
N LEU A 73 2.51 -10.81 -1.55
CA LEU A 73 3.17 -11.81 -2.40
C LEU A 73 4.70 -11.69 -2.37
N THR A 74 5.25 -10.48 -2.46
CA THR A 74 6.71 -10.27 -2.36
C THR A 74 7.27 -10.69 -1.00
N GLY A 75 6.51 -10.47 0.08
CA GLY A 75 6.88 -10.96 1.40
C GLY A 75 6.82 -12.49 1.49
N LEU A 76 5.83 -13.12 0.86
CA LEU A 76 5.67 -14.57 0.86
C LEU A 76 6.79 -15.26 0.07
N LEU A 77 7.07 -14.81 -1.15
CA LEU A 77 8.14 -15.32 -2.01
C LEU A 77 9.51 -15.23 -1.35
N LYS A 78 9.73 -14.19 -0.54
CA LYS A 78 10.95 -14.02 0.23
C LYS A 78 11.03 -14.95 1.44
N LYS A 79 9.90 -15.32 2.05
CA LYS A 79 9.87 -16.23 3.20
C LYS A 79 10.23 -17.67 2.80
N GLU A 80 9.90 -18.06 1.57
CA GLU A 80 10.19 -19.39 1.04
C GLU A 80 11.65 -19.58 0.60
N HIS A 81 12.41 -18.49 0.44
CA HIS A 81 13.82 -18.47 0.03
C HIS A 81 14.78 -18.17 1.20
#